data_AF-A0A0W0SXK5-F1
#
_entry.id   AF-A0A0W0SXK5-F1
#
_cell.length_a   1.000
_cell.length_b   1.000
_cell.length_c   1.000
_cell.angle_alpha   90.00
_cell.angle_beta   90.00
_cell.angle_gamma   90.00
#
_symmetry.space_group_name_H-M   'P 1'
#
loop_
_entity.id
_entity.type
_entity.pdbx_description
1 polymer ?
#
loop_
_entity_poly.entity_id
_entity_poly.type
_entity_poly.pdbx_seq_one_letter_code
_entity_poly.pdbx_strand_id
1 'polypeptide(L)' 'MKLIRFLGDSLTRLREAAHHCGITQPRLNDMLRGRISRFSLDALVNIAAAIGQRVHIELEAA' A
#
# COMPACT_ATOMS: atom_id res chain seq x y z
N MET A 1 -0.19 -8.70 6.55
CA MET A 1 1.14 -8.31 6.00
C MET A 1 1.52 -9.12 4.74
N LYS A 2 0.69 -9.08 3.69
CA LYS A 2 0.98 -9.65 2.34
C LYS A 2 1.42 -8.59 1.32
N LEU A 3 1.15 -7.31 1.61
CA LEU A 3 1.48 -6.15 0.76
C LEU A 3 2.98 -6.08 0.39
N ILE A 4 3.86 -6.35 1.36
CA ILE A 4 5.33 -6.28 1.18
C ILE A 4 5.86 -7.47 0.35
N ARG A 5 5.19 -8.63 0.42
CA ARG A 5 5.64 -9.86 -0.26
C ARG A 5 5.33 -9.87 -1.76
N PHE A 6 4.32 -9.11 -2.20
CA PHE A 6 4.01 -8.93 -3.62
C PHE A 6 5.01 -7.99 -4.34
N LEU A 7 5.79 -7.20 -3.58
CA LEU A 7 6.66 -6.14 -4.09
C LEU A 7 8.16 -6.51 -4.15
N GLY A 8 8.51 -7.78 -3.93
CA GLY A 8 9.89 -8.26 -3.89
C GLY A 8 10.54 -8.45 -5.26
N ASP A 9 11.70 -7.82 -5.45
CA ASP A 9 12.85 -8.24 -6.30
C ASP A 9 13.15 -7.49 -7.63
N SER A 10 12.98 -6.17 -7.78
CA SER A 10 13.88 -5.32 -8.60
C SER A 10 13.42 -3.86 -8.57
N LEU A 11 14.35 -2.90 -8.61
CA LEU A 11 14.06 -1.45 -8.52
C LEU A 11 13.18 -0.92 -9.66
N THR A 12 13.16 -1.57 -10.83
CA THR A 12 12.22 -1.30 -11.92
C THR A 12 10.77 -1.57 -11.51
N ARG A 13 10.53 -2.56 -10.63
CA ARG A 13 9.20 -2.92 -10.15
C ARG A 13 8.59 -1.89 -9.20
N LEU A 14 9.38 -1.02 -8.56
CA LEU A 14 8.81 -0.04 -7.62
C LEU A 14 8.06 1.09 -8.33
N ARG A 15 8.53 1.53 -9.50
CA ARG A 15 7.79 2.54 -10.29
C ARG A 15 6.50 1.96 -10.84
N GLU A 16 6.58 0.75 -11.39
CA GLU A 16 5.41 0.02 -11.88
C GLU A 16 4.45 -0.29 -10.73
N ALA A 17 4.92 -0.83 -9.62
CA ALA A 17 4.09 -1.06 -8.45
C ALA A 17 3.45 0.21 -7.91
N ALA A 18 4.19 1.33 -7.88
CA ALA A 18 3.64 2.60 -7.44
C ALA A 18 2.51 3.04 -8.38
N HIS A 19 2.72 2.93 -9.70
CA HIS A 19 1.71 3.18 -10.72
C HIS A 19 0.48 2.27 -10.56
N HIS A 20 0.68 0.95 -10.40
CA HIS A 20 -0.39 -0.02 -10.15
C HIS A 20 -1.15 0.28 -8.86
N CYS A 21 -0.48 0.78 -7.83
CA CYS A 21 -1.07 1.19 -6.56
C CYS A 21 -1.65 2.62 -6.59
N GLY A 22 -1.57 3.35 -7.71
CA GLY A 22 -2.04 4.72 -7.84
C GLY A 22 -1.28 5.75 -6.99
N ILE A 23 -0.04 5.45 -6.58
CA ILE A 23 0.79 6.32 -5.73
C ILE A 23 2.14 6.62 -6.38
N THR A 24 2.87 7.60 -5.84
CA THR A 24 4.21 7.91 -6.31
C THR A 24 5.25 6.93 -5.74
N GLN A 25 6.38 6.77 -6.44
CA GLN A 25 7.48 5.89 -5.98
C GLN A 25 8.01 6.27 -4.57
N PRO A 26 8.22 7.56 -4.21
CA PRO A 26 8.60 7.92 -2.84
C PRO A 26 7.57 7.49 -1.80
N ARG A 27 6.28 7.61 -2.13
CA ARG A 27 5.17 7.19 -1.26
C ARG A 27 5.18 5.67 -1.06
N LEU A 28 5.39 4.90 -2.13
CA LEU A 28 5.55 3.43 -2.03
C LEU A 28 6.74 3.05 -1.13
N ASN A 29 7.88 3.75 -1.25
CA ASN A 29 9.05 3.52 -0.40
C ASN A 29 8.80 3.84 1.08
N ASP A 30 8.04 4.92 1.37
CA ASP A 30 7.59 5.22 2.73
C ASP A 30 6.76 4.07 3.32
N MET A 31 5.82 3.51 2.54
CA MET A 31 5.00 2.37 2.94
C MET A 31 5.82 1.10 3.19
N LEU A 32 6.75 0.77 2.28
CA LEU A 32 7.64 -0.40 2.40
C LEU A 32 8.58 -0.31 3.60
N ARG A 33 8.96 0.91 4.00
CA ARG A 33 9.73 1.18 5.23
C ARG A 33 8.88 1.21 6.51
N GLY A 34 7.61 0.80 6.42
CA GLY A 34 6.70 0.71 7.56
C GLY A 34 6.10 2.05 8.02
N ARG A 35 6.25 3.15 7.26
CA ARG A 35 5.67 4.46 7.61
C ARG A 35 4.18 4.56 7.24
N ILE A 36 3.41 3.53 7.61
CA ILE A 36 1.98 3.37 7.29
C ILE A 36 1.12 4.46 7.94
N SER A 37 1.52 4.96 9.12
CA SER A 37 0.81 6.05 9.83
C SER A 37 0.74 7.38 9.07
N ARG A 38 1.51 7.53 7.99
CA ARG A 38 1.47 8.72 7.11
C ARG A 38 0.41 8.64 6.02
N PHE A 39 -0.32 7.53 5.95
CA PHE A 39 -1.37 7.29 4.98
C PHE A 39 -2.72 7.48 5.65
N SER A 40 -3.61 8.18 4.97
CA SER A 40 -5.01 8.21 5.37
C SER A 40 -5.65 6.84 5.16
N LEU A 41 -6.75 6.58 5.86
CA LEU A 41 -7.50 5.33 5.71
C LEU A 41 -7.93 5.11 4.26
N ASP A 42 -8.44 6.15 3.58
CA ASP A 42 -8.85 6.08 2.16
C ASP A 42 -7.68 5.67 1.26
N ALA A 43 -6.47 6.20 1.50
CA ALA A 43 -5.29 5.84 0.72
C ALA A 43 -4.94 4.36 0.91
N LEU A 44 -5.02 3.85 2.15
CA LEU A 44 -4.76 2.44 2.44
C LEU A 44 -5.80 1.52 1.80
N VAL A 45 -7.08 1.91 1.84
CA VAL A 45 -8.18 1.17 1.19
C VAL A 45 -7.98 1.14 -0.32
N ASN A 46 -7.66 2.28 -0.95
CA ASN A 46 -7.44 2.38 -2.39
C ASN A 46 -6.24 1.55 -2.84
N ILE A 47 -5.12 1.58 -2.11
CA ILE A 47 -3.94 0.76 -2.40
C ILE A 47 -4.29 -0.73 -2.31
N ALA A 48 -4.99 -1.14 -1.24
CA ALA A 48 -5.40 -2.54 -1.07
C ALA A 48 -6.32 -3.02 -2.19
N ALA A 49 -7.28 -2.19 -2.61
CA ALA A 49 -8.16 -2.47 -3.74
C ALA A 49 -7.38 -2.60 -5.06
N ALA A 50 -6.43 -1.69 -5.31
CA ALA A 50 -5.62 -1.67 -6.53
C ALA A 50 -4.76 -2.94 -6.72
N ILE A 51 -4.39 -3.60 -5.62
CA ILE A 51 -3.67 -4.88 -5.65
C ILE A 51 -4.59 -6.12 -5.43
N GLY A 52 -5.90 -5.94 -5.56
CA GLY A 52 -6.89 -7.02 -5.49
C GLY A 52 -7.07 -7.65 -4.10
N GLN A 53 -6.76 -6.93 -3.02
CA GLN A 53 -7.00 -7.41 -1.66
C GLN A 53 -8.41 -7.07 -1.18
N ARG A 54 -8.98 -7.95 -0.35
CA ARG A 54 -10.17 -7.64 0.44
C ARG A 54 -9.78 -6.86 1.70
N VAL A 55 -10.51 -5.77 1.96
CA VAL A 55 -10.34 -4.96 3.17
C VAL A 55 -11.43 -5.33 4.17
N HIS A 56 -11.04 -5.54 5.43
CA HIS A 56 -11.93 -5.68 6.57
C HIS A 56 -11.73 -4.47 7.48
N ILE A 57 -12.83 -3.85 7.93
CA ILE A 57 -12.79 -2.70 8.83
C ILE A 57 -13.63 -3.06 10.05
N GLU A 58 -13.01 -2.99 11.22
CA GLU A 58 -13.66 -3.15 12.52
C GLU A 58 -13.73 -1.77 13.17
N LEU A 59 -14.86 -1.47 13.80
CA LEU A 59 -15.08 -0.24 14.53
C LEU A 59 -15.37 -0.61 15.98
N GLU A 60 -14.66 0.03 16.90
CA GLU A 60 -14.95 -0.06 18.32
C GLU A 60 -16.01 0.98 18.69
N ALA A 61 -16.86 0.63 19.67
CA ALA A 61 -17.79 1.60 20.26
C ALA A 61 -16.99 2.70 20.98
N ALA A 62 -17.53 3.93 20.94
CA ALA A 62 -16.92 5.11 21.57
C ALA A 62 -16.94 5.02 23.11
#